data_AF-A0AAV3YRL7-F1
#
_entry.id   AF-A0AAV3YRL7-F1
#
_cell.length_a   1.000
_cell.length_b   1.000
_cell.length_c   1.000
_cell.angle_alpha   90.00
_cell.angle_beta   90.00
_cell.angle_gamma   90.00
#
_symmetry.space_group_name_H-M   'P 1'
#
loop_
_entity.id
_entity.type
_entity.pdbx_description
1 polymer ?
#
loop_
_entity_poly.entity_id
_entity_poly.type
_entity_poly.pdbx_seq_one_letter_code
_entity_poly.pdbx_strand_id
1 'polypeptide(L)'
;MQPQFLPKPDAELWAKTADGYFSKWDFPNCIESIDSKHISLTKPPNSGSLYYNYKGFFSIVLLAVADAFGRLLVVNIGSYGSCSDGGVFSASCLGKHLCEGSLDIPAAKKIPGKD
;
A
#
# COMPACT_ATOMS: atom_id res chain seq x y z
N MET A 1 -6.63 20.58 -9.78
CA MET A 1 -6.56 19.40 -8.88
C MET A 1 -6.86 18.17 -9.71
N GLN A 2 -6.06 17.11 -9.59
CA GLN A 2 -6.47 15.81 -10.13
C GLN A 2 -7.69 15.30 -9.33
N PRO A 3 -8.60 14.53 -9.95
CA PRO A 3 -9.75 13.98 -9.23
C PRO A 3 -9.29 13.10 -8.07
N GLN A 4 -9.96 13.23 -6.92
CA GLN A 4 -9.76 12.33 -5.79
C GLN A 4 -10.52 11.02 -6.06
N PHE A 5 -9.78 9.94 -6.31
CA PHE A 5 -10.37 8.62 -6.59
C PHE A 5 -10.59 7.77 -5.34
N LEU A 6 -9.83 8.05 -4.26
CA LEU A 6 -9.93 7.39 -2.97
C LEU A 6 -9.94 8.44 -1.84
N PRO A 7 -10.80 8.30 -0.81
CA PRO A 7 -10.80 9.19 0.33
C PRO A 7 -9.47 9.10 1.10
N LYS A 8 -9.08 10.18 1.78
CA LYS A 8 -7.92 10.14 2.69
C LYS A 8 -8.27 9.17 3.83
N PRO A 9 -7.41 8.20 4.16
CA PRO A 9 -7.59 7.40 5.36
C PRO A 9 -7.67 8.24 6.63
N ASP A 10 -8.54 7.83 7.56
CA ASP A 10 -8.73 8.43 8.87
C ASP A 10 -8.81 7.36 9.96
N ALA A 11 -8.87 7.80 11.22
CA ALA A 11 -8.93 6.91 12.38
C ALA A 11 -10.13 5.95 12.36
N GLU A 12 -11.27 6.37 11.80
CA GLU A 12 -12.46 5.52 11.68
C GLU A 12 -12.24 4.39 10.67
N LEU A 13 -11.66 4.71 9.51
CA LEU A 13 -11.30 3.72 8.51
C LEU A 13 -10.31 2.70 9.06
N TRP A 14 -9.28 3.13 9.80
CA TRP A 14 -8.31 2.22 10.41
C TRP A 14 -8.95 1.29 11.44
N ALA A 15 -9.81 1.83 12.30
CA ALA A 15 -10.53 1.03 13.28
C ALA A 15 -11.43 -0.01 12.61
N LYS A 16 -12.21 0.41 11.60
CA LYS A 16 -13.08 -0.48 10.83
C LYS A 16 -12.29 -1.58 10.12
N THR A 17 -11.11 -1.24 9.61
CA THR A 17 -10.26 -2.21 8.92
C THR A 17 -9.68 -3.22 9.91
N ALA A 18 -9.25 -2.79 11.10
CA ALA A 18 -8.83 -3.68 12.19
C ALA A 18 -9.93 -4.65 12.64
N ASP A 19 -11.16 -4.18 12.79
CA ASP A 19 -12.29 -5.04 13.13
C ASP A 19 -12.58 -6.04 11.99
N GLY A 20 -12.43 -5.60 10.74
CA GLY A 20 -12.50 -6.47 9.56
C GLY A 20 -11.43 -7.56 9.57
N TYR A 21 -10.18 -7.23 9.88
CA TYR A 21 -9.09 -8.21 9.93
C TYR A 21 -9.28 -9.21 11.07
N PHE A 22 -9.68 -8.73 12.24
CA PHE A 22 -9.96 -9.61 13.37
C PHE A 22 -11.14 -10.56 13.08
N SER A 23 -12.26 -10.03 12.58
CA SER A 23 -13.46 -10.85 12.32
C SER A 23 -13.29 -11.87 11.18
N LYS A 24 -12.52 -11.54 10.14
CA LYS A 24 -12.39 -12.39 8.94
C LYS A 24 -11.17 -13.30 8.96
N TRP A 25 -10.08 -12.86 9.58
CA TRP A 25 -8.78 -13.52 9.50
C TRP A 25 -8.18 -13.87 10.87
N ASP A 26 -8.89 -13.61 11.96
CA ASP A 26 -8.39 -13.75 13.34
C ASP A 26 -7.05 -13.03 13.55
N PHE A 27 -6.90 -11.87 12.88
CA PHE A 27 -5.68 -11.08 12.91
C PHE A 27 -5.95 -9.75 13.64
N PRO A 28 -5.74 -9.69 14.96
CA PRO A 28 -6.09 -8.51 15.75
C PRO A 28 -5.18 -7.33 15.44
N ASN A 29 -5.74 -6.11 15.53
CA ASN A 29 -5.04 -4.83 15.38
C ASN A 29 -4.39 -4.57 14.00
N CYS A 30 -4.59 -5.41 12.99
CA CYS A 30 -4.10 -5.14 11.63
C CYS A 30 -5.00 -4.12 10.95
N ILE A 31 -4.44 -2.98 10.58
CA ILE A 31 -5.19 -1.88 9.96
C ILE A 31 -5.15 -1.91 8.44
N GLU A 32 -4.26 -2.71 7.83
CA GLU A 32 -4.07 -2.77 6.39
C GLU A 32 -3.17 -3.93 5.95
N SER A 33 -3.26 -4.33 4.67
CA SER A 33 -2.26 -5.15 4.00
C SER A 33 -1.69 -4.39 2.81
N ILE A 34 -0.38 -4.46 2.61
CA ILE A 34 0.33 -3.74 1.56
C ILE A 34 0.99 -4.75 0.62
N ASP A 35 0.78 -4.59 -0.68
CA ASP A 35 1.46 -5.40 -1.71
C ASP A 35 1.67 -4.60 -2.99
N SER A 36 2.60 -5.06 -3.82
CA SER A 36 2.94 -4.44 -5.10
C SER A 36 2.59 -5.35 -6.29
N LYS A 37 2.23 -4.72 -7.41
CA LYS A 37 1.95 -5.39 -8.68
C LYS A 37 2.65 -4.68 -9.82
N HIS A 38 3.34 -5.45 -10.65
CA HIS A 38 3.87 -4.96 -11.91
C HIS A 38 2.77 -4.86 -12.96
N ILE A 39 2.56 -3.66 -13.51
CA ILE A 39 1.71 -3.41 -14.67
C ILE A 39 2.60 -3.41 -15.91
N SER A 40 2.40 -4.38 -16.79
CA SER A 40 3.18 -4.52 -18.03
C SER A 40 3.02 -3.31 -18.94
N LEU A 41 4.10 -2.94 -19.62
CA LEU A 41 4.13 -1.88 -20.61
C LEU A 41 5.07 -2.23 -21.77
N THR A 42 4.84 -1.59 -22.91
CA THR A 42 5.80 -1.60 -24.03
C THR A 42 7.02 -0.79 -23.65
N LYS A 43 8.22 -1.33 -23.88
CA LYS A 43 9.50 -0.66 -23.59
C LYS A 43 9.48 0.80 -24.06
N PRO A 44 9.60 1.78 -23.14
CA PRO A 44 9.65 3.18 -23.55
C PRO A 44 10.95 3.48 -24.30
N PRO A 45 10.94 4.33 -25.33
CA PRO A 45 12.16 4.72 -26.03
C PRO A 45 13.20 5.27 -25.06
N ASN A 46 14.48 4.93 -25.28
CA ASN A 46 15.61 5.43 -24.49
C ASN A 46 15.54 5.19 -22.97
N SER A 47 14.74 4.23 -22.49
CA SER A 47 14.57 3.99 -21.05
C SER A 47 15.63 3.09 -20.40
N GLY A 48 16.56 2.53 -21.18
CA GLY A 48 17.46 1.48 -20.71
C GLY A 48 16.70 0.34 -20.03
N SER A 49 17.14 -0.04 -18.83
CA SER A 49 16.53 -1.08 -17.97
C SER A 49 15.61 -0.52 -16.87
N LEU A 50 15.32 0.79 -16.84
CA LEU A 50 14.53 1.41 -15.76
C LEU A 50 13.20 0.68 -15.54
N TYR A 51 12.45 0.41 -16.60
CA TYR A 51 11.18 -0.31 -16.48
C TYR A 51 11.34 -1.83 -16.49
N TYR A 52 12.54 -2.37 -16.70
CA TYR A 52 12.75 -3.81 -16.80
C TYR A 52 12.74 -4.45 -15.40
N ASN A 53 11.80 -5.36 -15.16
CA ASN A 53 11.63 -6.01 -13.88
C ASN A 53 12.32 -7.38 -13.81
N TYR A 54 12.38 -7.94 -12.60
CA TYR A 54 13.00 -9.24 -12.35
C TYR A 54 12.28 -10.43 -13.01
N LYS A 55 11.04 -10.25 -13.48
CA LYS A 55 10.24 -11.25 -14.21
C LYS A 55 10.50 -11.23 -15.72
N GLY A 56 11.42 -10.40 -16.19
CA GLY A 56 11.87 -10.39 -17.58
C GLY A 56 11.00 -9.59 -18.54
N PHE A 57 10.21 -8.63 -18.05
CA PHE A 57 9.41 -7.74 -18.90
C PHE A 57 9.48 -6.28 -18.42
N PHE A 58 9.02 -5.34 -19.25
CA PHE A 58 8.95 -3.92 -18.88
C PHE A 58 7.64 -3.62 -18.14
N SER A 59 7.72 -2.93 -17.00
CA SER A 59 6.56 -2.58 -16.18
C SER A 59 6.75 -1.28 -15.40
N ILE A 60 5.63 -0.74 -14.92
CA ILE A 60 5.59 0.15 -13.76
C ILE A 60 5.08 -0.64 -12.55
N VAL A 61 5.38 -0.16 -11.35
CA VAL A 61 4.87 -0.71 -10.09
C VAL A 61 3.61 0.05 -9.69
N LEU A 62 2.58 -0.72 -9.32
CA LEU A 62 1.44 -0.29 -8.54
C LEU A 62 1.63 -0.86 -7.13
N LEU A 63 1.81 0.01 -6.14
CA LEU A 63 1.76 -0.36 -4.73
C LEU A 63 0.35 -0.07 -4.23
N ALA A 64 -0.27 -1.04 -3.57
CA ALA A 64 -1.63 -0.93 -3.08
C ALA A 64 -1.72 -1.32 -1.61
N VAL A 65 -2.60 -0.61 -0.92
CA VAL A 65 -3.04 -0.90 0.44
C VAL A 65 -4.47 -1.39 0.38
N ALA A 66 -4.78 -2.49 1.04
CA ALA A 66 -6.11 -3.08 1.06
C ALA A 66 -6.64 -3.33 2.47
N ASP A 67 -7.96 -3.23 2.60
CA ASP A 67 -8.69 -3.66 3.79
C ASP A 67 -8.79 -5.20 3.86
N ALA A 68 -9.35 -5.70 4.97
CA ALA A 68 -9.55 -7.13 5.19
C ALA A 68 -10.42 -7.83 4.12
N PHE A 69 -11.13 -7.08 3.30
CA PHE A 69 -12.03 -7.57 2.26
C PHE A 69 -11.45 -7.42 0.84
N GLY A 70 -10.19 -6.96 0.73
CA GLY A 70 -9.52 -6.74 -0.55
C GLY A 70 -9.93 -5.45 -1.25
N ARG A 71 -10.57 -4.50 -0.55
CA ARG A 71 -10.91 -3.18 -1.07
C ARG A 71 -9.70 -2.26 -0.95
N LEU A 72 -9.38 -1.55 -2.03
CA LEU A 72 -8.25 -0.64 -2.08
C LEU A 72 -8.51 0.61 -1.24
N LEU A 73 -7.59 0.91 -0.33
CA LEU A 73 -7.62 2.09 0.54
C LEU A 73 -6.69 3.19 0.02
N VAL A 74 -5.49 2.80 -0.41
CA VAL A 74 -4.47 3.71 -0.93
C VAL A 74 -3.78 3.02 -2.11
N VAL A 75 -3.46 3.79 -3.16
CA VAL A 75 -2.68 3.32 -4.30
C VAL A 75 -1.57 4.31 -4.63
N ASN A 76 -0.39 3.80 -4.95
CA ASN A 76 0.73 4.55 -5.48
C ASN A 76 1.18 3.90 -6.79
N ILE A 77 1.04 4.61 -7.92
CA ILE A 77 1.23 4.05 -9.26
C ILE A 77 2.30 4.85 -9.98
N GLY A 78 3.21 4.15 -10.68
CA GLY A 78 4.10 4.76 -11.66
C GLY A 78 5.58 4.67 -11.33
N SER A 79 5.95 4.04 -10.21
CA SER A 79 7.36 3.73 -9.94
C SER A 79 7.92 2.78 -11.00
N TYR A 80 9.22 2.85 -11.25
CA TYR A 80 9.88 2.03 -12.25
C TYR A 80 9.80 0.54 -11.93
N GLY A 81 9.63 -0.31 -12.95
CA GLY A 81 9.57 -1.77 -12.81
C GLY A 81 10.83 -2.41 -12.23
N SER A 82 11.97 -1.72 -12.27
CA SER A 82 13.21 -2.15 -11.61
C SER A 82 13.25 -1.87 -10.11
N CYS A 83 12.33 -1.07 -9.56
CA CYS A 83 12.30 -0.75 -8.14
C CYS A 83 11.77 -1.93 -7.31
N SER A 84 12.35 -2.13 -6.13
CA SER A 84 11.84 -3.07 -5.12
C SER A 84 10.65 -2.50 -4.38
N ASP A 85 9.82 -3.38 -3.80
CA ASP A 85 8.62 -2.99 -3.05
C ASP A 85 8.96 -2.05 -1.89
N GLY A 86 10.02 -2.34 -1.14
CA GLY A 86 10.50 -1.48 -0.04
C GLY A 86 10.96 -0.10 -0.53
N GLY A 87 11.61 -0.02 -1.69
CA GLY A 87 12.02 1.25 -2.29
C GLY A 87 10.82 2.08 -2.74
N VAL A 88 9.83 1.43 -3.38
CA VAL A 88 8.57 2.08 -3.77
C VAL A 88 7.79 2.56 -2.56
N PHE A 89 7.70 1.74 -1.50
CA PHE A 89 7.00 2.09 -0.27
C PHE A 89 7.66 3.30 0.43
N SER A 90 8.97 3.27 0.64
CA SER A 90 9.70 4.37 1.30
C SER A 90 9.58 5.70 0.53
N ALA A 91 9.56 5.65 -0.81
CA ALA A 91 9.39 6.84 -1.64
C ALA A 91 7.94 7.34 -1.74
N SER A 92 6.95 6.48 -1.45
CA SER A 92 5.52 6.79 -1.57
C SER A 92 5.03 7.81 -0.54
N CYS A 93 3.91 8.49 -0.84
CA CYS A 93 3.25 9.36 0.13
C CYS A 93 2.84 8.62 1.41
N LEU A 94 2.40 7.37 1.28
CA LEU A 94 2.04 6.52 2.41
C LEU A 94 3.24 6.30 3.35
N GLY A 95 4.37 5.85 2.80
CA GLY A 95 5.58 5.59 3.59
C GLY A 95 6.10 6.84 4.31
N LYS A 96 6.06 7.99 3.63
CA LYS A 96 6.44 9.29 4.23
C LYS A 96 5.52 9.68 5.40
N HIS A 97 4.21 9.65 5.18
CA HIS A 97 3.25 10.00 6.25
C HIS A 97 3.27 8.99 7.41
N LEU A 98 3.59 7.72 7.14
CA LEU A 98 3.79 6.73 8.20
C LEU A 98 4.99 7.10 9.08
N CYS A 99 6.13 7.45 8.47
CA CYS A 99 7.32 7.88 9.22
C CYS A 99 7.11 9.20 9.98
N GLU A 100 6.29 10.11 9.44
CA GLU A 100 5.95 11.39 10.07
C GLU A 100 4.85 11.26 11.13
N GLY A 101 4.16 10.12 11.22
CA GLY A 101 3.04 9.93 12.14
C GLY A 101 1.77 10.70 11.76
N SER A 102 1.61 11.07 10.48
CA SER A 102 0.52 11.93 9.98
C SER A 102 -0.66 11.17 9.32
N LEU A 103 -0.72 9.85 9.56
CA LEU A 103 -1.77 8.96 9.04
C LEU A 103 -2.98 8.77 9.97
N ASP A 104 -3.03 9.46 11.12
CA ASP A 104 -4.14 9.33 12.09
C ASP A 104 -4.36 7.87 12.56
N ILE A 105 -3.28 7.08 12.66
CA ILE A 105 -3.33 5.68 13.10
C ILE A 105 -3.72 5.62 14.58
N PRO A 106 -4.73 4.81 14.97
CA PRO A 106 -5.15 4.67 16.36
C PRO A 106 -4.01 4.22 17.27
N ALA A 107 -4.08 4.61 18.54
CA ALA A 107 -3.15 4.14 19.57
C ALA A 107 -3.16 2.61 19.70
N ALA A 108 -2.03 2.05 20.12
CA ALA A 108 -1.88 0.62 20.32
C ALA A 108 -2.96 0.07 21.27
N LYS A 109 -3.54 -1.08 20.90
CA LYS A 109 -4.52 -1.83 21.68
C LYS A 109 -3.92 -3.15 22.14
N LYS A 110 -4.40 -3.67 23.28
CA LYS A 110 -4.04 -5.02 23.71
C LYS A 110 -4.50 -6.06 22.68
N ILE A 111 -3.72 -7.13 22.52
CA ILE A 111 -4.12 -8.28 21.72
C ILE A 111 -5.18 -9.05 22.52
N PRO A 112 -6.36 -9.35 21.96
CA PRO A 112 -7.37 -10.16 22.65
C PRO A 112 -6.78 -11.50 23.13
N GLY A 113 -7.06 -11.87 24.38
CA GLY A 113 -6.62 -13.14 24.96
C GLY A 113 -5.15 -13.21 25.40
N LYS A 114 -4.44 -12.08 25.46
CA LYS A 114 -3.12 -11.99 26.10
C LYS A 114 -3.13 -10.89 27.16
N ASP A 115 -2.83 -11.28 28.40
CA ASP A 115 -2.76 -10.38 29.58
C ASP A 115 -1.53 -9.46 29.55
#